data_AF-A0A6I5CRY6-F1
#
_entry.id   AF-A0A6I5CRY6-F1
#
_cell.length_a   1.000
_cell.length_b   1.000
_cell.length_c   1.000
_cell.angle_alpha   90.00
_cell.angle_beta   90.00
_cell.angle_gamma   90.00
#
_symmetry.space_group_name_H-M   'P 1'
#
loop_
_entity.id
_entity.type
_entity.pdbx_description
1 polymer ?
#
loop_
_entity_poly.entity_id
_entity_poly.type
_entity_poly.pdbx_seq_one_letter_code
_entity_poly.pdbx_strand_id
1 'polypeptide(L)' 'MQEAPELTSAADPASEAWRANEQAHRALVEELRGKLAAARLGGGERARERHTARG' A
#
# COMPACT_ATOMS: atom_id res chain seq x y z
N MET A 1 -26.65 18.76 -23.22
CA MET A 1 -25.88 18.17 -22.10
C MET A 1 -24.99 19.26 -21.56
N GLN A 2 -25.07 19.61 -20.28
CA GLN A 2 -24.10 20.52 -19.66
C GLN A 2 -22.85 19.71 -19.31
N GLU A 3 -21.68 20.16 -19.77
CA GLU A 3 -20.38 19.58 -19.42
C GLU A 3 -20.05 19.85 -17.95
N ALA A 4 -19.45 18.87 -17.27
CA ALA A 4 -19.00 19.03 -15.90
C ALA A 4 -17.77 19.97 -15.84
N PRO A 5 -17.64 20.80 -14.78
CA PRO A 5 -16.51 21.70 -14.65
C PRO A 5 -15.19 20.96 -14.42
N GLU A 6 -14.11 21.51 -14.98
CA GLU A 6 -12.75 20.98 -14.82
C GLU A 6 -12.27 21.13 -13.38
N LEU A 7 -11.58 20.11 -12.86
CA LEU A 7 -10.95 20.12 -11.54
C LEU A 7 -9.49 20.52 -11.66
N THR A 8 -9.10 21.59 -10.96
CA THR A 8 -7.70 22.00 -10.83
C THR A 8 -7.07 21.44 -9.56
N SER A 9 -5.78 21.14 -9.59
CA SER A 9 -5.02 20.69 -8.41
C SER A 9 -4.17 21.83 -7.84
N ALA A 10 -4.19 21.97 -6.52
CA ALA A 10 -3.26 22.82 -5.78
C ALA A 10 -2.02 22.05 -5.29
N ALA A 11 -1.85 20.79 -5.69
CA ALA A 11 -0.69 20.00 -5.32
C ALA A 11 0.58 20.56 -5.96
N ASP A 12 1.59 20.82 -5.12
CA ASP A 12 2.92 21.24 -5.56
C ASP A 12 3.97 20.16 -5.21
N PRO A 13 4.39 19.34 -6.19
CA PRO A 13 5.43 18.32 -6.01
C PRO A 13 6.80 18.84 -5.57
N ALA A 14 7.09 20.12 -5.79
CA ALA A 14 8.34 20.74 -5.40
C ALA A 14 8.34 21.22 -3.95
N SER A 15 7.17 21.32 -3.29
CA SER A 15 7.05 21.79 -1.91
C SER A 15 7.62 20.80 -0.88
N GLU A 16 8.14 21.30 0.24
CA GLU A 16 8.57 20.46 1.36
C GLU A 16 7.41 19.64 1.96
N ALA A 17 6.22 20.24 2.04
CA ALA A 17 5.03 19.57 2.54
C ALA A 17 4.64 18.35 1.69
N TRP A 18 4.75 18.46 0.36
CA TRP A 18 4.54 17.33 -0.54
C TRP A 18 5.52 16.20 -0.26
N ARG A 19 6.82 16.50 -0.16
CA ARG A 19 7.85 15.49 0.10
C ARG A 19 7.66 14.80 1.45
N ALA A 20 7.32 15.56 2.49
CA ALA A 20 7.03 15.02 3.82
C ALA A 20 5.82 14.06 3.78
N ASN A 21 4.74 14.45 3.12
CA ASN A 21 3.55 13.62 2.96
C ASN A 21 3.84 12.37 2.13
N GLU A 22 4.58 12.50 1.03
CA GLU A 22 4.98 11.39 0.17
C GLU A 22 5.80 10.37 0.98
N GLN A 23 6.80 10.83 1.73
CA GLN A 23 7.63 9.96 2.56
C GLN A 23 6.79 9.23 3.61
N ALA A 24 5.91 9.94 4.33
CA ALA A 24 5.03 9.34 5.33
C ALA A 24 4.11 8.27 4.73
N HIS A 25 3.47 8.57 3.59
CA HIS A 25 2.60 7.61 2.91
C HIS A 25 3.38 6.40 2.37
N ARG A 26 4.58 6.60 1.82
CA ARG A 26 5.43 5.49 1.38
C ARG A 26 5.81 4.57 2.55
N ALA A 27 6.12 5.12 3.71
CA ALA A 27 6.40 4.33 4.91
C ALA A 27 5.19 3.47 5.33
N LEU A 28 3.98 4.05 5.34
CA LEU A 28 2.74 3.31 5.63
C LEU A 28 2.46 2.21 4.61
N VAL A 29 2.74 2.45 3.33
CA VAL A 29 2.60 1.43 2.28
C VAL A 29 3.53 0.25 2.50
N GLU A 30 4.80 0.50 2.86
CA GLU A 30 5.75 -0.58 3.16
C GLU A 30 5.34 -1.36 4.42
N GLU A 31 4.89 -0.67 5.46
CA GLU A 31 4.36 -1.33 6.67
C GLU A 31 3.16 -2.23 6.33
N LEU A 32 2.22 -1.72 5.54
CA LEU A 32 1.05 -2.48 5.08
C LEU A 32 1.47 -3.71 4.27
N ARG A 33 2.42 -3.55 3.35
CA ARG A 33 2.97 -4.68 2.55
C ARG A 33 3.56 -5.75 3.44
N GLY A 34 4.33 -5.36 4.46
CA GLY A 34 4.88 -6.28 5.47
C GLY A 34 3.79 -7.04 6.22
N LYS A 35 2.77 -6.34 6.72
CA LYS A 35 1.62 -6.96 7.41
C LYS A 35 0.87 -7.94 6.51
N LEU A 36 0.63 -7.57 5.25
CA LEU A 36 -0.04 -8.43 4.28
C LEU A 36 0.80 -9.66 3.93
N ALA A 37 2.13 -9.53 3.81
CA ALA A 37 3.03 -10.66 3.61
C ALA A 37 2.96 -11.65 4.79
N ALA A 38 2.99 -11.15 6.03
CA ALA A 38 2.83 -11.97 7.21
C ALA A 38 1.45 -12.66 7.26
N ALA A 39 0.36 -11.91 7.03
CA ALA A 39 -0.99 -12.44 7.00
C ALA A 39 -1.17 -13.53 5.92
N ARG A 40 -0.53 -13.37 4.76
CA ARG A 40 -0.51 -14.38 3.70
C ARG A 40 0.08 -15.70 4.15
N LEU A 41 0.96 -15.75 5.15
CA LEU A 41 1.48 -17.02 5.67
C LEU A 41 0.39 -17.89 6.33
N GLY A 42 -0.76 -17.33 6.71
CA GLY A 42 -1.84 -18.09 7.36
C GLY A 42 -1.36 -18.69 8.68
N GLY A 43 -1.40 -20.02 8.80
CA GLY A 43 -0.90 -20.75 9.97
C GLY A 43 0.63 -20.78 10.12
N GLY A 44 1.37 -19.94 9.38
CA GLY A 44 2.82 -19.91 9.33
C GLY A 44 3.42 -20.89 8.32
N GLU A 45 4.73 -20.78 8.09
CA GLU A 45 5.48 -21.55 7.09
C GLU A 45 5.28 -23.07 7.26
N ARG A 46 5.45 -23.59 8.48
CA ARG A 46 5.24 -25.01 8.78
C ARG A 46 3.82 -25.51 8.47
N ALA A 47 2.79 -24.67 8.65
CA ALA A 47 1.44 -25.07 8.31
C ALA A 47 1.23 -25.12 6.79
N ARG A 48 1.81 -24.17 6.05
CA ARG A 48 1.84 -24.17 4.58
C ARG A 48 2.61 -25.37 4.02
N GLU A 49 3.78 -25.68 4.57
CA GLU A 49 4.56 -26.87 4.18
C GLU A 49 3.75 -28.15 4.38
N ARG A 50 3.10 -28.33 5.54
CA ARG A 50 2.22 -29.48 5.78
C ARG A 50 1.04 -29.56 4.83
N HIS A 51 0.42 -28.42 4.52
CA HIS A 51 -0.70 -28.36 3.58
C HIS A 51 -0.24 -28.77 2.17
N THR A 52 0.81 -28.13 1.65
CA THR A 52 1.37 -28.44 0.32
C THR A 52 1.92 -29.86 0.19
N ALA A 53 2.53 -30.41 1.24
CA ALA A 53 3.00 -31.80 1.25
C ALA A 53 1.86 -32.83 1.19
N ARG A 54 0.61 -32.43 1.47
CA ARG A 54 -0.57 -33.31 1.47
C ARG A 54 -1.42 -33.20 0.21
N GLY A 55 -1.03 -32.34 -0.75
CA GLY A 55 -1.85 -32.00 -1.93
C GLY A 55 -3.03 -31.11 -1.60
#